data_AF-A0A355SYM2-F1
#
_entry.id   AF-A0A355SYM2-F1
#
_cell.length_a   1.000
_cell.length_b   1.000
_cell.length_c   1.000
_cell.angle_alpha   90.00
_cell.angle_beta   90.00
_cell.angle_gamma   90.00
#
_symmetry.space_group_name_H-M   'P 1'
#
loop_
_entity.id
_entity.type
_entity.pdbx_description
1 polymer ?
#
loop_
_entity_poly.entity_id
_entity_poly.type
_entity_poly.pdbx_seq_one_letter_code
_entity_poly.pdbx_strand_id
1 'polypeptide(L)'
;MLKICASISLCLALAAGSASGQGYVPGSSPQAQAGMSVPTGGMFESQTFLNMANRAFDPSSDSMDFENGSFAWKGRTFNLTSQRAFRARFERFLLASPRKEGAHYEQLLEDLLERLSVGSNRSEEAILETWEMLFRAARFEEDGGNSTIVANQVFNAWRIRKEMRGTSMTQSELGDMRRFQQEVVANRSLIRQQLQQRQQDEAERASGTGGQNKATSQGEALPSEAAFRVLDLAETEAKLLAMEGQAALTGMQAKLQMQSQIVAFLVQRRYQHVLLLSGFYQLLFKGSQQQLEVGKGQLKSFFPNANMVFTVDMMAFVANEALNDLNQGVRAVNAAYAEDRAIIALERLQETFFLGEYMPALNAIPVEQRRTLLDLYRDMLEAVELAEAKDYDGVAEMAERISLAAKDFPKSRVLSSVRTAKSMSDMAVFAASQYRNLGQVDQAREELKQAIDIWPSNPSIREFQLETTKLATAGSQGVQVFDDLYQRGDHRGIYDRRMDLGFALAEDGVRRPLLMKVVEQVSTIDLLVAQGAEALKQGDAYVAWELLAEAAKFGPDDAPMNRARAELAPRVADFVVCLDRAERRVEQAQYAGALAAYLAAQDIYPASRMCREGIERVSAALMASLRAAKQPRK
;
A
#
# COMPACT_ATOMS: atom_id res chain seq x y z
N MET A 1 6.69 23.04 59.15
CA MET A 1 5.40 22.37 59.41
C MET A 1 5.23 21.30 58.32
N LEU A 2 5.76 20.09 58.57
CA LEU A 2 5.00 18.83 58.76
C LEU A 2 4.41 18.27 57.44
N LYS A 3 4.99 17.28 56.76
CA LYS A 3 5.13 15.82 57.03
C LYS A 3 3.81 14.99 56.96
N ILE A 4 3.80 14.07 55.97
CA ILE A 4 3.37 12.65 55.99
C ILE A 4 1.87 12.29 55.81
N CYS A 5 1.67 11.29 54.93
CA CYS A 5 0.77 10.12 54.98
C CYS A 5 -0.17 10.07 53.75
N ALA A 6 -0.52 8.98 53.08
CA ALA A 6 -0.19 7.54 53.03
C ALA A 6 -1.47 6.87 52.47
N SER A 7 -1.33 6.07 51.41
CA SER A 7 -2.04 4.82 51.06
C SER A 7 -3.48 4.53 51.53
N ILE A 8 -4.30 3.97 50.61
CA ILE A 8 -5.13 2.72 50.71
C ILE A 8 -5.91 2.61 49.36
N SER A 9 -5.60 1.65 48.47
CA SER A 9 -6.29 0.35 48.20
C SER A 9 -7.77 0.52 47.78
N LEU A 10 -8.44 -0.26 46.92
CA LEU A 10 -8.30 -1.62 46.38
C LEU A 10 -9.45 -1.75 45.34
N CYS A 11 -9.28 -2.41 44.20
CA CYS A 11 -10.40 -3.17 43.60
C CYS A 11 -9.89 -4.22 42.60
N LEU A 12 -10.21 -5.47 42.95
CA LEU A 12 -10.02 -6.71 42.20
C LEU A 12 -10.84 -6.76 40.90
N ALA A 13 -10.33 -7.47 39.90
CA ALA A 13 -11.13 -8.40 39.11
C ALA A 13 -10.26 -9.59 38.63
N LEU A 14 -10.78 -10.79 38.86
CA LEU A 14 -10.17 -12.10 38.68
C LEU A 14 -10.04 -12.52 37.20
N ALA A 15 -8.98 -13.27 36.87
CA ALA A 15 -8.95 -14.20 35.75
C ALA A 15 -8.23 -15.51 36.15
N ALA A 16 -8.98 -16.61 36.22
CA ALA A 16 -8.48 -18.00 36.21
C ALA A 16 -8.23 -18.39 34.74
N GLY A 17 -7.11 -19.02 34.33
CA GLY A 17 -6.69 -20.40 34.58
C GLY A 17 -7.33 -21.35 33.56
N SER A 18 -6.69 -21.79 32.47
CA SER A 18 -5.90 -23.05 32.30
C SER A 18 -5.70 -23.26 30.78
N ALA A 19 -4.51 -23.52 30.19
CA ALA A 19 -3.59 -24.69 30.16
C ALA A 19 -3.84 -25.72 29.01
N SER A 20 -2.74 -26.04 28.29
CA SER A 20 -2.44 -27.17 27.37
C SER A 20 -3.12 -27.22 25.97
N GLY A 21 -2.50 -27.67 24.86
CA GLY A 21 -1.22 -28.35 24.64
C GLY A 21 -0.87 -28.51 23.14
N GLN A 22 0.35 -28.97 22.87
CA GLN A 22 0.99 -29.17 21.56
C GLN A 22 0.48 -30.41 20.79
N GLY A 23 0.61 -30.39 19.45
CA GLY A 23 0.57 -31.57 18.59
C GLY A 23 1.22 -31.30 17.22
N TYR A 24 2.10 -32.19 16.76
CA TYR A 24 3.04 -32.04 15.63
C TYR A 24 2.77 -33.13 14.56
N VAL A 25 2.57 -32.71 13.28
CA VAL A 25 3.06 -33.30 11.97
C VAL A 25 2.46 -34.64 11.47
N PRO A 26 2.55 -35.08 10.16
CA PRO A 26 3.12 -34.52 8.90
C PRO A 26 2.16 -34.45 7.67
N GLY A 27 2.67 -33.94 6.53
CA GLY A 27 1.91 -33.63 5.31
C GLY A 27 1.80 -34.69 4.20
N SER A 28 1.23 -34.25 3.08
CA SER A 28 1.21 -34.93 1.77
C SER A 28 0.96 -33.91 0.63
N SER A 29 1.52 -34.24 -0.54
CA SER A 29 1.59 -33.51 -1.82
C SER A 29 0.26 -33.41 -2.59
N PRO A 30 0.15 -32.52 -3.61
CA PRO A 30 -1.13 -32.12 -4.20
C PRO A 30 -1.60 -33.07 -5.31
N GLN A 31 -2.91 -33.40 -5.32
CA GLN A 31 -3.59 -34.00 -6.47
C GLN A 31 -4.53 -32.99 -7.11
N ALA A 32 -4.34 -32.81 -8.42
CA ALA A 32 -5.26 -32.10 -9.29
C ALA A 32 -6.51 -32.96 -9.55
N GLN A 33 -7.69 -32.36 -9.41
CA GLN A 33 -8.90 -32.89 -10.02
C GLN A 33 -9.78 -31.71 -10.47
N ALA A 34 -9.88 -31.57 -11.78
CA ALA A 34 -10.83 -30.68 -12.43
C ALA A 34 -12.26 -31.21 -12.19
N GLY A 35 -13.09 -30.36 -11.61
CA GLY A 35 -14.53 -30.55 -11.50
C GLY A 35 -15.21 -29.21 -11.69
N MET A 36 -15.97 -29.08 -12.77
CA MET A 36 -16.80 -27.91 -13.06
C MET A 36 -17.83 -27.74 -11.94
N SER A 37 -17.72 -26.65 -11.18
CA SER A 37 -18.77 -26.13 -10.32
C SER A 37 -18.92 -24.64 -10.59
N VAL A 38 -20.12 -24.26 -11.00
CA VAL A 38 -20.61 -22.88 -11.12
C VAL A 38 -20.45 -22.20 -9.75
N PRO A 39 -19.77 -21.05 -9.63
CA PRO A 39 -19.74 -20.34 -8.36
C PRO A 39 -20.90 -19.36 -8.31
N THR A 40 -21.92 -19.71 -7.52
CA THR A 40 -22.82 -18.74 -6.89
C THR A 40 -22.22 -18.33 -5.55
N GLY A 41 -21.92 -17.04 -5.41
CA GLY A 41 -21.88 -16.34 -4.12
C GLY A 41 -20.52 -16.22 -3.41
N GLY A 42 -20.01 -14.99 -3.39
CA GLY A 42 -19.15 -14.45 -2.32
C GLY A 42 -17.65 -14.65 -2.48
N MET A 43 -16.90 -13.56 -2.28
CA MET A 43 -15.45 -13.49 -2.06
C MET A 43 -14.58 -13.48 -3.33
N PHE A 44 -14.52 -12.34 -4.02
CA PHE A 44 -13.33 -11.92 -4.77
C PHE A 44 -12.87 -10.56 -4.26
N GLU A 45 -12.26 -10.63 -3.07
CA GLU A 45 -11.20 -9.79 -2.53
C GLU A 45 -10.82 -8.52 -3.32
N SER A 46 -11.37 -7.39 -2.89
CA SER A 46 -10.79 -6.05 -3.10
C SER A 46 -9.35 -5.92 -2.57
N GLN A 47 -8.94 -6.83 -1.67
CA GLN A 47 -7.58 -6.93 -1.11
C GLN A 47 -6.56 -7.50 -2.10
N THR A 48 -6.91 -8.51 -2.92
CA THR A 48 -5.94 -9.10 -3.88
C THR A 48 -5.53 -8.15 -4.98
N PHE A 49 -6.43 -7.26 -5.42
CA PHE A 49 -6.14 -6.34 -6.51
C PHE A 49 -5.18 -5.23 -6.07
N LEU A 50 -5.48 -4.53 -4.97
CA LEU A 50 -4.57 -3.51 -4.43
C LEU A 50 -3.23 -4.13 -4.06
N ASN A 51 -3.21 -5.32 -3.45
CA ASN A 51 -1.95 -6.00 -3.13
C ASN A 51 -1.19 -6.47 -4.37
N MET A 52 -1.86 -6.83 -5.46
CA MET A 52 -1.20 -7.26 -6.70
C MET A 52 -0.72 -6.09 -7.55
N ALA A 53 -1.51 -5.00 -7.63
CA ALA A 53 -1.11 -3.75 -8.26
C ALA A 53 0.01 -3.09 -7.46
N ASN A 54 -0.13 -2.96 -6.14
CA ASN A 54 0.93 -2.51 -5.25
C ASN A 54 2.16 -3.39 -5.46
N ARG A 55 2.09 -4.72 -5.38
CA ARG A 55 3.29 -5.55 -5.60
C ARG A 55 3.93 -5.44 -6.99
N ALA A 56 3.16 -5.11 -8.04
CA ALA A 56 3.70 -4.93 -9.38
C ALA A 56 4.35 -3.55 -9.60
N PHE A 57 3.93 -2.55 -8.81
CA PHE A 57 4.45 -1.18 -8.84
C PHE A 57 5.30 -0.81 -7.63
N ASP A 58 5.40 -1.69 -6.64
CA ASP A 58 6.16 -1.50 -5.41
C ASP A 58 7.62 -1.81 -5.71
N PRO A 59 8.49 -0.78 -5.87
CA PRO A 59 9.86 -0.93 -6.35
C PRO A 59 10.80 -1.56 -5.31
N SER A 60 10.26 -2.32 -4.37
CA SER A 60 10.88 -2.72 -3.10
C SER A 60 10.48 -4.12 -2.63
N SER A 61 9.53 -4.77 -3.30
CA SER A 61 8.70 -5.81 -2.69
C SER A 61 9.39 -7.12 -2.27
N ASP A 62 10.66 -7.34 -2.58
CA ASP A 62 11.40 -8.55 -2.18
C ASP A 62 12.38 -8.35 -1.00
N SER A 63 12.70 -7.10 -0.63
CA SER A 63 13.63 -6.82 0.50
C SER A 63 13.19 -5.66 1.40
N MET A 64 12.37 -4.76 0.88
CA MET A 64 11.84 -3.60 1.56
C MET A 64 10.32 -3.70 1.57
N ASP A 65 9.77 -4.01 2.73
CA ASP A 65 8.34 -3.96 2.94
C ASP A 65 7.97 -2.54 3.42
N PHE A 66 7.50 -1.71 2.49
CA PHE A 66 6.98 -0.37 2.81
C PHE A 66 5.58 -0.40 3.42
N GLU A 67 4.89 -1.54 3.50
CA GLU A 67 3.60 -1.62 4.19
C GLU A 67 3.84 -1.80 5.70
N ASN A 68 4.73 -2.74 6.05
CA ASN A 68 5.12 -2.99 7.44
C ASN A 68 6.29 -2.13 7.91
N GLY A 69 6.89 -1.34 7.01
CA GLY A 69 8.09 -0.57 7.31
C GLY A 69 9.20 -1.49 7.81
N SER A 70 9.49 -2.58 7.11
CA SER A 70 10.59 -3.48 7.45
C SER A 70 11.54 -3.71 6.28
N PHE A 71 12.83 -3.89 6.57
CA PHE A 71 13.85 -4.22 5.57
C PHE A 71 14.52 -5.54 5.94
N ALA A 72 14.52 -6.51 5.04
CA ALA A 72 15.14 -7.81 5.24
C ALA A 72 16.59 -7.81 4.73
N TRP A 73 17.57 -7.84 5.64
CA TRP A 73 18.99 -8.00 5.32
C TRP A 73 19.57 -9.26 5.96
N LYS A 74 20.11 -10.16 5.12
CA LYS A 74 20.74 -11.43 5.53
C LYS A 74 19.89 -12.23 6.54
N GLY A 75 18.59 -12.34 6.27
CA GLY A 75 17.64 -13.07 7.13
C GLY A 75 17.23 -12.33 8.41
N ARG A 76 17.53 -11.02 8.52
CA ARG A 76 17.13 -10.17 9.67
C ARG A 76 16.26 -9.00 9.19
N THR A 77 15.18 -8.73 9.91
CA THR A 77 14.25 -7.63 9.60
C THR A 77 14.62 -6.38 10.42
N PHE A 78 14.81 -5.25 9.74
CA PHE A 78 15.10 -3.94 10.31
C PHE A 78 13.87 -3.05 10.21
N ASN A 79 13.46 -2.42 11.31
CA ASN A 79 12.32 -1.51 11.30
C ASN A 79 12.70 -0.15 10.65
N LEU A 80 11.87 0.31 9.72
CA LEU A 80 11.89 1.64 9.13
C LEU A 80 11.25 2.62 10.12
N THR A 81 12.06 3.51 10.70
CA THR A 81 11.58 4.53 11.64
C THR A 81 10.78 5.66 10.98
N SER A 82 10.92 5.88 9.65
CA SER A 82 10.05 6.79 8.88
C SER A 82 10.22 6.65 7.35
N GLN A 83 9.22 6.07 6.68
CA GLN A 83 9.22 5.84 5.23
C GLN A 83 9.28 7.14 4.41
N ARG A 84 8.50 8.16 4.82
CA ARG A 84 8.47 9.46 4.13
C ARG A 84 9.82 10.18 4.17
N ALA A 85 10.53 10.11 5.30
CA ALA A 85 11.84 10.72 5.43
C ALA A 85 12.88 10.00 4.55
N PHE A 86 12.78 8.67 4.43
CA PHE A 86 13.61 7.88 3.53
C PHE A 86 13.39 8.30 2.06
N ARG A 87 12.13 8.34 1.59
CA ARG A 87 11.81 8.75 0.20
C ARG A 87 12.38 10.13 -0.13
N ALA A 88 12.17 11.12 0.72
CA ALA A 88 12.69 12.48 0.52
C ALA A 88 14.23 12.54 0.49
N ARG A 89 14.90 11.73 1.32
CA ARG A 89 16.38 11.64 1.33
C ARG A 89 16.91 10.93 0.09
N PHE A 90 16.22 9.88 -0.35
CA PHE A 90 16.57 9.12 -1.55
C PHE A 90 16.45 9.99 -2.81
N GLU A 91 15.35 10.71 -2.97
CA GLU A 91 15.18 11.68 -4.07
C GLU A 91 16.27 12.76 -4.04
N ARG A 92 16.57 13.30 -2.85
CA ARG A 92 17.65 14.27 -2.69
C ARG A 92 19.01 13.71 -3.09
N PHE A 93 19.29 12.44 -2.76
CA PHE A 93 20.51 11.76 -3.16
C PHE A 93 20.61 11.59 -4.67
N LEU A 94 19.53 11.16 -5.33
CA LEU A 94 19.50 11.01 -6.79
C LEU A 94 19.66 12.35 -7.52
N LEU A 95 19.14 13.44 -6.95
CA LEU A 95 19.30 14.81 -7.47
C LEU A 95 20.68 15.40 -7.19
N ALA A 96 21.35 14.98 -6.11
CA ALA A 96 22.65 15.51 -5.74
C ALA A 96 23.68 15.23 -6.83
N SER A 97 24.53 16.20 -7.13
CA SER A 97 25.70 15.99 -8.00
C SER A 97 26.91 15.63 -7.14
N PRO A 98 27.70 14.59 -7.49
CA PRO A 98 28.89 14.23 -6.74
C PRO A 98 29.89 15.38 -6.84
N ARG A 99 30.45 15.78 -5.72
CA ARG A 99 31.51 16.80 -5.69
C ARG A 99 32.84 16.12 -5.97
N LYS A 100 33.73 16.79 -6.71
CA LYS A 100 35.09 16.27 -7.02
C LYS A 100 35.90 15.95 -5.76
N GLU A 101 35.55 16.55 -4.63
CA GLU A 101 36.22 16.39 -3.33
C GLU A 101 35.89 15.06 -2.62
N GLY A 102 34.79 14.38 -2.98
CA GLY A 102 34.37 13.15 -2.29
C GLY A 102 35.34 11.98 -2.44
N ALA A 103 36.00 11.85 -3.61
CA ALA A 103 37.01 10.82 -3.84
C ALA A 103 38.25 11.01 -2.96
N HIS A 104 38.65 12.26 -2.70
CA HIS A 104 39.76 12.55 -1.79
C HIS A 104 39.40 12.24 -0.33
N TYR A 105 38.14 12.45 0.04
CA TYR A 105 37.64 12.08 1.37
C TYR A 105 37.65 10.56 1.58
N GLU A 106 37.19 9.79 0.59
CA GLU A 106 37.21 8.32 0.64
C GLU A 106 38.62 7.77 0.81
N GLN A 107 39.58 8.25 0.00
CA GLN A 107 41.00 7.88 0.13
C GLN A 107 41.56 8.20 1.51
N LEU A 108 41.23 9.37 2.07
CA LEU A 108 41.69 9.77 3.40
C LEU A 108 41.14 8.85 4.50
N LEU A 109 39.88 8.42 4.38
CA LEU A 109 39.28 7.47 5.31
C LEU A 109 39.89 6.06 5.20
N GLU A 110 40.19 5.60 3.99
CA GLU A 110 40.90 4.34 3.76
C GLU A 110 42.29 4.38 4.39
N ASP A 111 43.06 5.45 4.15
CA ASP A 111 44.37 5.67 4.76
C ASP A 111 44.31 5.67 6.30
N LEU A 112 43.28 6.30 6.87
CA LEU A 112 43.03 6.30 8.33
C LEU A 112 42.77 4.88 8.86
N LEU A 113 41.91 4.12 8.19
CA LEU A 113 41.58 2.75 8.58
C LEU A 113 42.79 1.81 8.45
N GLU A 114 43.59 1.95 7.39
CA GLU A 114 44.81 1.18 7.19
C GLU A 114 45.83 1.45 8.31
N ARG A 115 46.03 2.71 8.66
CA ARG A 115 46.94 3.09 9.75
C ARG A 115 46.44 2.68 11.14
N LEU A 116 45.14 2.47 11.32
CA LEU A 116 44.56 1.95 12.58
C LEU A 116 44.48 0.42 12.62
N SER A 117 44.81 -0.26 11.51
CA SER A 117 44.77 -1.71 11.42
C SER A 117 45.77 -2.39 12.37
N VAL A 118 45.58 -3.69 12.62
CA VAL A 118 46.41 -4.44 13.59
C VAL A 118 47.88 -4.55 13.15
N GLY A 119 48.16 -4.45 11.84
CA GLY A 119 49.50 -4.60 11.26
C GLY A 119 50.33 -3.33 11.12
N SER A 120 49.80 -2.16 11.50
CA SER A 120 50.47 -0.87 11.32
C SER A 120 51.38 -0.48 12.50
N ASN A 121 52.22 0.55 12.29
CA ASN A 121 53.07 1.11 13.34
C ASN A 121 52.23 1.68 14.49
N ARG A 122 52.35 1.07 15.68
CA ARG A 122 51.66 1.49 16.91
C ARG A 122 52.47 2.46 17.79
N SER A 123 53.41 3.21 17.20
CA SER A 123 54.14 4.24 17.94
C SER A 123 53.17 5.33 18.41
N GLU A 124 53.43 5.95 19.56
CA GLU A 124 52.57 7.05 20.06
C GLU A 124 52.50 8.20 19.04
N GLU A 125 53.59 8.46 18.32
CA GLU A 125 53.67 9.46 17.24
C GLU A 125 52.77 9.11 16.04
N ALA A 126 52.75 7.85 15.59
CA ALA A 126 51.85 7.42 14.50
C ALA A 126 50.36 7.51 14.91
N ILE A 127 50.06 7.27 16.19
CA ILE A 127 48.69 7.41 16.70
C ILE A 127 48.28 8.91 16.79
N LEU A 128 49.23 9.80 17.11
CA LEU A 128 48.99 11.24 17.07
C LEU A 128 48.76 11.74 15.64
N GLU A 129 49.58 11.32 14.69
CA GLU A 129 49.39 11.66 13.27
C GLU A 129 48.04 11.19 12.73
N THR A 130 47.62 9.96 13.08
CA THR A 130 46.29 9.43 12.72
C THR A 130 45.16 10.22 13.34
N TRP A 131 45.31 10.66 14.58
CA TRP A 131 44.35 11.56 15.22
C TRP A 131 44.29 12.93 14.52
N GLU A 132 45.41 13.50 14.10
CA GLU A 132 45.44 14.78 13.36
C GLU A 132 44.73 14.69 12.01
N MET A 133 44.83 13.54 11.33
CA MET A 133 44.15 13.31 10.06
C MET A 133 42.62 13.31 10.20
N LEU A 134 42.05 13.00 11.36
CA LEU A 134 40.61 13.14 11.61
C LEU A 134 40.13 14.59 11.46
N PHE A 135 40.96 15.58 11.84
CA PHE A 135 40.61 17.00 11.64
C PHE A 135 40.71 17.42 10.18
N ARG A 136 41.53 16.73 9.37
CA ARG A 136 41.55 16.92 7.92
C ARG A 136 40.29 16.32 7.29
N ALA A 137 39.88 15.12 7.74
CA ALA A 137 38.63 14.47 7.34
C ALA A 137 37.41 15.35 7.65
N ALA A 138 37.40 16.00 8.82
CA ALA A 138 36.32 16.88 9.26
C ALA A 138 36.12 18.14 8.41
N ARG A 139 37.09 18.52 7.56
CA ARG A 139 36.94 19.68 6.66
C ARG A 139 35.99 19.38 5.50
N PHE A 140 35.77 18.11 5.19
CA PHE A 140 34.84 17.69 4.15
C PHE A 140 33.41 17.75 4.67
N GLU A 141 32.50 18.36 3.91
CA GLU A 141 31.08 18.45 4.29
C GLU A 141 30.42 17.05 4.42
N GLU A 142 30.91 16.07 3.67
CA GLU A 142 30.41 14.67 3.69
C GLU A 142 30.61 14.01 5.06
N ASP A 143 31.66 14.41 5.79
CA ASP A 143 31.92 13.92 7.15
C ASP A 143 30.85 14.39 8.15
N GLY A 144 30.22 15.55 7.91
CA GLY A 144 29.21 16.12 8.80
C GLY A 144 29.72 16.40 10.22
N GLY A 145 31.04 16.56 10.39
CA GLY A 145 31.71 16.77 11.67
C GLY A 145 31.87 15.51 12.53
N ASN A 146 31.56 14.31 12.03
CA ASN A 146 31.66 13.07 12.80
C ASN A 146 33.11 12.70 13.14
N SER A 147 34.06 13.00 12.26
CA SER A 147 35.48 12.81 12.55
C SER A 147 35.96 13.71 13.70
N THR A 148 35.39 14.91 13.87
CA THR A 148 35.68 15.74 15.05
C THR A 148 35.12 15.13 16.34
N ILE A 149 33.94 14.51 16.27
CA ILE A 149 33.34 13.81 17.42
C ILE A 149 34.26 12.66 17.82
N VAL A 150 34.71 11.84 16.86
CA VAL A 150 35.68 10.77 17.11
C VAL A 150 36.96 11.33 17.73
N ALA A 151 37.53 12.39 17.15
CA ALA A 151 38.75 13.02 17.66
C ALA A 151 38.60 13.54 19.10
N ASN A 152 37.46 14.15 19.42
CA ASN A 152 37.15 14.64 20.77
C ASN A 152 36.98 13.49 21.78
N GLN A 153 36.36 12.38 21.39
CA GLN A 153 36.26 11.21 22.26
C GLN A 153 37.63 10.58 22.55
N VAL A 154 38.48 10.47 21.52
CA VAL A 154 39.87 10.00 21.66
C VAL A 154 40.66 10.94 22.58
N PHE A 155 40.53 12.26 22.38
CA PHE A 155 41.20 13.24 23.23
C PHE A 155 40.73 13.16 24.69
N ASN A 156 39.43 13.01 24.93
CA ASN A 156 38.90 12.83 26.29
C ASN A 156 39.43 11.56 26.95
N ALA A 157 39.50 10.45 26.21
CA ALA A 157 40.08 9.20 26.71
C ALA A 157 41.58 9.35 27.04
N TRP A 158 42.35 10.07 26.20
CA TRP A 158 43.75 10.40 26.49
C TRP A 158 43.93 11.30 27.71
N ARG A 159 43.11 12.34 27.83
CA ARG A 159 43.13 13.25 28.98
C ARG A 159 42.86 12.48 30.28
N ILE A 160 41.80 11.68 30.31
CA ILE A 160 41.46 10.84 31.47
C ILE A 160 42.58 9.85 31.78
N ARG A 161 43.21 9.25 30.76
CA ARG A 161 44.38 8.36 30.97
C ARG A 161 45.61 9.09 31.50
N LYS A 162 45.83 10.35 31.10
CA LYS A 162 46.90 11.19 31.63
C LYS A 162 46.62 11.59 33.08
N GLU A 163 45.39 12.00 33.38
CA GLU A 163 44.92 12.27 34.75
C GLU A 163 45.09 11.03 35.63
N MET A 164 44.68 9.85 35.17
CA MET A 164 44.88 8.56 35.85
C MET A 164 46.35 8.24 36.13
N ARG A 165 47.26 8.51 35.17
CA ARG A 165 48.71 8.35 35.41
C ARG A 165 49.21 9.32 36.47
N GLY A 166 48.77 10.58 36.44
CA GLY A 166 49.07 11.56 37.48
C GLY A 166 48.57 11.12 38.85
N THR A 167 47.31 10.69 38.94
CA THR A 167 46.71 10.17 40.18
C THR A 167 47.44 8.92 40.67
N SER A 168 47.88 8.01 39.78
CA SER A 168 48.64 6.82 40.18
C SER A 168 50.00 7.16 40.77
N MET A 169 50.68 8.21 40.30
CA MET A 169 51.93 8.67 40.92
C MET A 169 51.65 9.25 42.31
N THR A 170 50.62 10.08 42.45
CA THR A 170 50.22 10.60 43.77
C THR A 170 49.76 9.48 44.72
N GLN A 171 49.13 8.42 44.21
CA GLN A 171 48.78 7.23 44.99
C GLN A 171 50.01 6.44 45.42
N SER A 172 51.04 6.33 44.56
CA SER A 172 52.30 5.71 44.93
C SER A 172 52.98 6.50 46.06
N GLU A 173 53.03 7.83 45.95
CA GLU A 173 53.58 8.71 46.97
C GLU A 173 52.81 8.60 48.30
N LEU A 174 51.47 8.62 48.26
CA LEU A 174 50.62 8.41 49.44
C LEU A 174 50.76 6.99 50.00
N GLY A 175 50.98 5.99 49.15
CA GLY A 175 51.23 4.60 49.54
C GLY A 175 52.58 4.43 50.23
N ASP A 176 53.62 5.11 49.76
CA ASP A 176 54.93 5.12 50.42
C ASP A 176 54.88 5.90 51.73
N MET A 177 54.14 7.01 51.79
CA MET A 177 53.83 7.70 53.05
C MET A 177 53.08 6.79 54.03
N ARG A 178 52.09 6.02 53.56
CA ARG A 178 51.36 5.03 54.38
C ARG A 178 52.31 3.96 54.93
N ARG A 179 53.20 3.40 54.11
CA ARG A 179 54.21 2.41 54.55
C ARG A 179 55.14 3.00 55.60
N PHE A 180 55.65 4.20 55.39
CA PHE A 180 56.48 4.91 56.36
C PHE A 180 55.72 5.16 57.67
N GLN A 181 54.46 5.61 57.62
CA GLN A 181 53.62 5.79 58.80
C GLN A 181 53.38 4.47 59.54
N GLN A 182 53.09 3.39 58.82
CA GLN A 182 52.91 2.05 59.40
C GLN A 182 54.19 1.53 60.05
N GLU A 183 55.35 1.69 59.42
CA GLU A 183 56.65 1.32 59.98
C GLU A 183 56.98 2.13 61.23
N VAL A 184 56.73 3.44 61.23
CA VAL A 184 56.94 4.30 62.41
C VAL A 184 56.02 3.89 63.56
N VAL A 185 54.76 3.57 63.28
CA VAL A 185 53.80 3.11 64.28
C VAL A 185 54.20 1.72 64.83
N ALA A 186 54.59 0.79 63.97
CA ALA A 186 55.01 -0.56 64.34
C ALA A 186 56.34 -0.60 65.11
N ASN A 187 57.35 0.15 64.66
CA ASN A 187 58.63 0.27 65.36
C ASN A 187 58.45 0.88 66.74
N ARG A 188 57.56 1.88 66.88
CA ARG A 188 57.30 2.54 68.16
C ARG A 188 56.45 1.70 69.11
N SER A 189 55.50 0.92 68.61
CA SER A 189 54.73 -0.03 69.43
C SER A 189 55.65 -1.13 69.98
N LEU A 190 56.57 -1.65 69.17
CA LEU A 190 57.64 -2.57 69.58
C LEU A 190 58.55 -1.96 70.65
N ILE A 191 59.02 -0.72 70.46
CA ILE A 191 59.84 -0.02 71.46
C ILE A 191 59.05 0.19 72.76
N ARG A 192 57.77 0.55 72.68
CA ARG A 192 56.92 0.72 73.87
C ARG A 192 56.72 -0.62 74.60
N GLN A 193 56.50 -1.70 73.86
CA GLN A 193 56.38 -3.04 74.42
C GLN A 193 57.69 -3.49 75.09
N GLN A 194 58.84 -3.21 74.46
CA GLN A 194 60.16 -3.47 75.06
C GLN A 194 60.43 -2.61 76.30
N LEU A 195 59.96 -1.36 76.32
CA LEU A 195 60.05 -0.50 77.50
C LEU A 195 59.12 -0.97 78.62
N GLN A 196 57.90 -1.41 78.29
CA GLN A 196 57.00 -2.03 79.26
C GLN A 196 57.53 -3.34 79.80
N GLN A 197 58.10 -4.20 78.95
CA GLN A 197 58.78 -5.42 79.37
C GLN A 197 59.98 -5.09 80.26
N ARG A 198 60.83 -4.12 79.89
CA ARG A 198 61.92 -3.66 80.77
C ARG A 198 61.42 -3.10 82.10
N GLN A 199 60.33 -2.34 82.10
CA GLN A 199 59.73 -1.84 83.35
C GLN A 199 59.08 -2.95 84.16
N GLN A 200 58.52 -3.98 83.53
CA GLN A 200 58.00 -5.17 84.19
C GLN A 200 59.15 -6.01 84.75
N ASP A 201 60.24 -6.22 84.01
CA ASP A 201 61.46 -6.90 84.46
C ASP A 201 62.15 -6.10 85.60
N GLU A 202 62.15 -4.76 85.53
CA GLU A 202 62.66 -3.88 86.60
C GLU A 202 61.72 -3.85 87.81
N ALA A 203 60.41 -3.91 87.63
CA ALA A 203 59.42 -4.01 88.71
C ALA A 203 59.43 -5.40 89.37
N GLU A 204 59.65 -6.47 88.61
CA GLU A 204 59.87 -7.83 89.12
C GLU A 204 61.21 -7.96 89.85
N ARG A 205 62.25 -7.22 89.42
CA ARG A 205 63.53 -7.08 90.17
C ARG A 205 63.42 -6.18 91.40
N ALA A 206 62.52 -5.20 91.41
CA ALA A 206 62.26 -4.31 92.53
C ALA A 206 61.18 -4.82 93.51
N SER A 207 60.41 -5.85 93.16
CA SER A 207 59.42 -6.47 94.05
C SER A 207 60.05 -7.49 95.01
N GLY A 208 61.02 -7.03 95.78
CA GLY A 208 61.38 -7.61 97.07
C GLY A 208 61.11 -6.55 98.12
N THR A 209 60.00 -6.69 98.86
CA THR A 209 59.53 -5.86 100.00
C THR A 209 58.41 -4.86 99.68
N GLY A 210 57.16 -5.33 99.85
CA GLY A 210 56.10 -4.66 100.62
C GLY A 210 55.49 -3.33 100.15
N GLY A 211 54.17 -3.34 99.93
CA GLY A 211 53.33 -2.17 100.17
C GLY A 211 52.31 -1.86 99.07
N GLN A 212 51.03 -2.09 99.38
CA GLN A 212 49.87 -1.70 98.59
C GLN A 212 49.85 -0.18 98.32
N ASN A 213 49.65 0.21 97.06
CA ASN A 213 48.83 1.37 96.74
C ASN A 213 48.27 1.24 95.32
N LYS A 214 46.99 0.87 95.24
CA LYS A 214 46.21 0.82 94.00
C LYS A 214 45.64 2.23 93.77
N ALA A 215 46.47 3.11 93.23
CA ALA A 215 46.02 4.40 92.71
C ALA A 215 45.40 4.18 91.33
N THR A 216 44.07 4.07 91.30
CA THR A 216 43.27 4.16 90.08
C THR A 216 43.29 5.61 89.60
N SER A 217 44.28 6.00 88.82
CA SER A 217 44.23 7.24 88.04
C SER A 217 43.44 6.99 86.75
N GLN A 218 42.13 7.20 86.83
CA GLN A 218 41.34 7.66 85.69
C GLN A 218 41.83 9.08 85.33
N GLY A 219 42.96 9.16 84.64
CA GLY A 219 43.30 10.34 83.85
C GLY A 219 42.59 10.20 82.53
N GLU A 220 41.71 11.14 82.20
CA GLU A 220 41.24 11.38 80.83
C GLU A 220 42.46 11.26 79.90
N ALA A 221 42.45 10.21 79.10
CA ALA A 221 43.43 10.05 78.04
C ALA A 221 43.14 11.18 77.05
N LEU A 222 43.81 12.33 77.23
CA LEU A 222 44.21 13.17 76.11
C LEU A 222 44.59 12.20 75.00
N PRO A 223 43.92 12.23 73.83
CA PRO A 223 44.15 11.25 72.79
C PRO A 223 45.65 11.19 72.60
N SER A 224 46.25 10.06 72.98
CA SER A 224 47.70 9.98 73.05
C SER A 224 48.26 10.37 71.68
N GLU A 225 49.50 10.85 71.59
CA GLU A 225 50.15 11.11 70.30
C GLU A 225 49.97 9.94 69.30
N ALA A 226 49.82 8.71 69.82
CA ALA A 226 49.48 7.52 69.02
C ALA A 226 48.04 7.52 68.46
N ALA A 227 47.04 8.05 69.18
CA ALA A 227 45.68 8.18 68.69
C ALA A 227 45.59 9.19 67.52
N PHE A 228 46.28 10.33 67.60
CA PHE A 228 46.37 11.27 66.48
C PHE A 228 47.05 10.64 65.24
N ARG A 229 48.13 9.89 65.43
CA ARG A 229 48.80 9.19 64.31
C ARG A 229 47.98 8.05 63.70
N VAL A 230 47.15 7.38 64.49
CA VAL A 230 46.17 6.40 63.97
C VAL A 230 45.08 7.09 63.16
N LEU A 231 44.64 8.29 63.59
CA LEU A 231 43.73 9.12 62.79
C LEU A 231 44.39 9.60 61.49
N ASP A 232 45.65 10.02 61.51
CA ASP A 232 46.41 10.42 60.31
C ASP A 232 46.56 9.24 59.33
N LEU A 233 46.83 8.03 59.84
CA LEU A 233 46.89 6.81 59.04
C LEU A 233 45.51 6.48 58.43
N ALA A 234 44.44 6.57 59.22
CA ALA A 234 43.08 6.37 58.72
C ALA A 234 42.68 7.43 57.67
N GLU A 235 43.12 8.67 57.82
CA GLU A 235 42.90 9.74 56.85
C GLU A 235 43.65 9.49 55.53
N THR A 236 44.91 9.03 55.59
CA THR A 236 45.67 8.65 54.38
C THR A 236 45.08 7.43 53.68
N GLU A 237 44.61 6.43 54.42
CA GLU A 237 43.90 5.27 53.88
C GLU A 237 42.57 5.65 53.24
N ALA A 238 41.79 6.52 53.89
CA ALA A 238 40.54 7.03 53.34
C ALA A 238 40.78 7.84 52.06
N LYS A 239 41.83 8.68 52.02
CA LYS A 239 42.24 9.43 50.82
C LYS A 239 42.69 8.51 49.69
N LEU A 240 43.47 7.46 50.00
CA LEU A 240 43.92 6.49 49.01
C LEU A 240 42.73 5.73 48.41
N LEU A 241 41.82 5.21 49.24
CA LEU A 241 40.61 4.51 48.80
C LEU A 241 39.67 5.43 48.01
N ALA A 242 39.51 6.68 48.43
CA ALA A 242 38.71 7.67 47.70
C ALA A 242 39.31 7.99 46.34
N MET A 243 40.64 8.17 46.25
CA MET A 243 41.32 8.40 44.98
C MET A 243 41.30 7.16 44.08
N GLU A 244 41.43 5.96 44.63
CA GLU A 244 41.32 4.70 43.89
C GLU A 244 39.91 4.51 43.33
N GLY A 245 38.88 4.76 44.14
CA GLY A 245 37.49 4.77 43.70
C GLY A 245 37.22 5.81 42.60
N GLN A 246 37.73 7.03 42.75
CA GLN A 246 37.59 8.08 41.74
C GLN A 246 38.33 7.75 40.44
N ALA A 247 39.53 7.16 40.51
CA ALA A 247 40.27 6.68 39.35
C ALA A 247 39.52 5.56 38.61
N ALA A 248 38.99 4.57 39.33
CA ALA A 248 38.21 3.50 38.73
C ALA A 248 36.94 4.04 38.03
N LEU A 249 36.21 4.96 38.68
CA LEU A 249 34.99 5.57 38.13
C LEU A 249 35.26 6.40 36.87
N THR A 250 36.30 7.24 36.88
CA THR A 250 36.66 8.08 35.72
C THR A 250 37.14 7.23 34.54
N GLY A 251 37.91 6.17 34.79
CA GLY A 251 38.34 5.22 33.78
C GLY A 251 37.17 4.44 33.16
N MET A 252 36.17 4.04 33.96
CA MET A 252 34.95 3.40 33.46
C MET A 252 34.10 4.37 32.64
N GLN A 253 33.93 5.61 33.09
CA GLN A 253 33.15 6.62 32.38
C GLN A 253 33.68 6.88 30.96
N ALA A 254 35.01 7.00 30.79
CA ALA A 254 35.63 7.18 29.47
C ALA A 254 35.32 6.03 28.51
N LYS A 255 35.38 4.79 29.02
CA LYS A 255 35.05 3.58 28.23
C LYS A 255 33.59 3.56 27.82
N LEU A 256 32.67 3.85 28.74
CA LEU A 256 31.24 3.86 28.47
C LEU A 256 30.87 4.95 27.46
N GLN A 257 31.52 6.11 27.52
CA GLN A 257 31.33 7.20 26.55
C GLN A 257 31.79 6.81 25.13
N MET A 258 32.94 6.15 24.96
CA MET A 258 33.34 5.66 23.64
C MET A 258 32.40 4.54 23.15
N GLN A 259 32.05 3.57 24.00
CA GLN A 259 31.13 2.49 23.63
C GLN A 259 29.74 3.03 23.22
N SER A 260 29.21 4.03 23.92
CA SER A 260 27.91 4.63 23.56
C SER A 260 27.96 5.34 22.21
N GLN A 261 29.06 6.00 21.88
CA GLN A 261 29.25 6.64 20.58
C GLN A 261 29.43 5.63 19.44
N ILE A 262 30.11 4.51 19.69
CA ILE A 262 30.19 3.39 18.72
C ILE A 262 28.78 2.90 18.38
N VAL A 263 27.93 2.69 19.40
CA VAL A 263 26.53 2.28 19.20
C VAL A 263 25.75 3.36 18.45
N ALA A 264 25.92 4.63 18.80
CA ALA A 264 25.23 5.73 18.14
C ALA A 264 25.56 5.80 16.63
N PHE A 265 26.84 5.68 16.26
CA PHE A 265 27.24 5.67 14.86
C PHE A 265 26.73 4.44 14.10
N LEU A 266 26.69 3.27 14.73
CA LEU A 266 26.13 2.07 14.12
C LEU A 266 24.63 2.24 13.83
N VAL A 267 23.89 2.80 14.78
CA VAL A 267 22.46 3.12 14.63
C VAL A 267 22.21 4.15 13.53
N GLN A 268 23.09 5.14 13.41
CA GLN A 268 23.06 6.16 12.36
C GLN A 268 23.58 5.64 11.00
N ARG A 269 23.99 4.37 10.90
CA ARG A 269 24.52 3.74 9.68
C ARG A 269 25.81 4.38 9.16
N ARG A 270 26.62 4.91 10.07
CA ARG A 270 27.94 5.52 9.78
C ARG A 270 29.05 4.51 10.07
N TYR A 271 29.16 3.48 9.22
CA TYR A 271 30.02 2.33 9.46
C TYR A 271 31.52 2.66 9.49
N GLN A 272 31.99 3.59 8.65
CA GLN A 272 33.39 4.02 8.63
C GLN A 272 33.81 4.63 9.98
N HIS A 273 32.99 5.50 10.57
CA HIS A 273 33.26 6.09 11.88
C HIS A 273 33.20 5.07 13.03
N VAL A 274 32.36 4.03 12.92
CA VAL A 274 32.36 2.89 13.85
C VAL A 274 33.70 2.16 13.82
N LEU A 275 34.24 1.90 12.64
CA LEU A 275 35.52 1.22 12.47
C LEU A 275 36.69 2.06 13.00
N LEU A 276 36.73 3.35 12.67
CA LEU A 276 37.72 4.29 13.18
C LEU A 276 37.71 4.32 14.72
N LEU A 277 36.53 4.55 15.31
CA LEU A 277 36.38 4.65 16.76
C LEU A 277 36.70 3.32 17.47
N SER A 278 36.35 2.18 16.86
CA SER A 278 36.71 0.85 17.35
C SER A 278 38.22 0.59 17.30
N GLY A 279 38.90 1.02 16.22
CA GLY A 279 40.35 0.95 16.10
C GLY A 279 41.06 1.75 17.18
N PHE A 280 40.66 3.00 17.39
CA PHE A 280 41.17 3.81 18.51
C PHE A 280 40.84 3.20 19.87
N TYR A 281 39.64 2.65 20.05
CA TYR A 281 39.25 1.98 21.29
C TYR A 281 40.19 0.82 21.65
N GLN A 282 40.54 -0.03 20.67
CA GLN A 282 41.48 -1.13 20.87
C GLN A 282 42.91 -0.64 21.21
N LEU A 283 43.35 0.46 20.60
CA LEU A 283 44.67 1.07 20.89
C LEU A 283 44.72 1.70 22.29
N LEU A 284 43.63 2.32 22.73
CA LEU A 284 43.52 3.02 24.01
C LEU A 284 43.34 2.07 25.19
N PHE A 285 42.51 1.02 25.03
CA PHE A 285 42.10 0.11 26.10
C PHE A 285 42.55 -1.32 25.80
N LYS A 286 43.85 -1.58 25.91
CA LYS A 286 44.40 -2.94 25.76
C LYS A 286 43.87 -3.87 26.88
N GLY A 287 43.08 -4.89 26.51
CA GLY A 287 43.10 -6.20 27.17
C GLY A 287 42.28 -6.48 28.44
N SER A 288 41.12 -5.86 28.74
CA SER A 288 40.35 -6.36 29.91
C SER A 288 38.81 -6.31 29.92
N GLN A 289 38.11 -5.64 29.00
CA GLN A 289 36.64 -5.76 28.89
C GLN A 289 36.20 -5.20 27.53
N GLN A 290 36.07 -6.07 26.52
CA GLN A 290 35.43 -5.71 25.25
C GLN A 290 33.91 -5.90 25.29
N GLN A 291 33.38 -6.44 26.39
CA GLN A 291 31.95 -6.59 26.61
C GLN A 291 31.31 -5.20 26.73
N LEU A 292 30.24 -4.98 25.96
CA LEU A 292 29.52 -3.72 25.97
C LEU A 292 28.58 -3.67 27.18
N GLU A 293 28.76 -2.65 28.01
CA GLU A 293 27.90 -2.41 29.18
C GLU A 293 26.74 -1.47 28.85
N VAL A 294 26.87 -0.67 27.77
CA VAL A 294 25.90 0.34 27.33
C VAL A 294 25.03 -0.17 26.17
N GLY A 295 23.85 0.42 25.98
CA GLY A 295 23.13 0.31 24.70
C GLY A 295 22.46 -1.03 24.42
N LYS A 296 22.50 -2.00 25.35
CA LYS A 296 21.88 -3.34 25.17
C LYS A 296 20.40 -3.28 24.75
N GLY A 297 19.65 -2.28 25.22
CA GLY A 297 18.25 -2.07 24.83
C GLY A 297 18.08 -1.60 23.38
N GLN A 298 18.87 -0.59 22.98
CA GLN A 298 18.87 -0.08 21.60
C GLN A 298 19.36 -1.16 20.63
N LEU A 299 20.43 -1.88 20.99
CA LEU A 299 20.95 -2.97 20.18
C LEU A 299 19.99 -4.15 20.08
N LYS A 300 19.22 -4.46 21.13
CA LYS A 300 18.12 -5.43 21.05
C LYS A 300 16.97 -4.95 20.16
N SER A 301 16.62 -3.66 20.17
CA SER A 301 15.63 -3.13 19.22
C SER A 301 16.12 -3.11 17.78
N PHE A 302 17.43 -2.92 17.56
CA PHE A 302 18.05 -2.97 16.23
C PHE A 302 18.34 -4.41 15.76
N PHE A 303 18.59 -5.35 16.67
CA PHE A 303 18.84 -6.77 16.41
C PHE A 303 17.94 -7.67 17.29
N PRO A 304 16.63 -7.74 17.01
CA PRO A 304 15.66 -8.43 17.86
C PRO A 304 15.93 -9.93 18.03
N ASN A 305 16.59 -10.56 17.06
CA ASN A 305 16.84 -12.01 17.05
C ASN A 305 18.29 -12.40 17.40
N ALA A 306 19.14 -11.46 17.85
CA ALA A 306 20.54 -11.74 18.14
C ALA A 306 20.74 -12.19 19.59
N ASN A 307 20.86 -13.50 19.83
CA ASN A 307 21.36 -14.08 21.09
C ASN A 307 22.90 -13.97 21.19
N MET A 308 23.47 -12.80 20.90
CA MET A 308 24.91 -12.58 20.90
C MET A 308 25.34 -11.67 22.05
N VAL A 309 26.51 -11.94 22.62
CA VAL A 309 27.17 -11.02 23.54
C VAL A 309 27.63 -9.82 22.72
N PHE A 310 27.02 -8.66 22.95
CA PHE A 310 27.43 -7.42 22.29
C PHE A 310 28.83 -7.05 22.79
N THR A 311 29.80 -7.06 21.88
CA THR A 311 31.18 -6.60 22.10
C THR A 311 31.55 -5.54 21.08
N VAL A 312 32.58 -4.73 21.38
CA VAL A 312 33.10 -3.73 20.44
C VAL A 312 33.59 -4.38 19.15
N ASP A 313 34.27 -5.52 19.24
CA ASP A 313 34.77 -6.26 18.07
C ASP A 313 33.63 -6.79 17.20
N MET A 314 32.50 -7.20 17.80
CA MET A 314 31.32 -7.60 17.05
C MET A 314 30.71 -6.41 16.29
N MET A 315 30.71 -5.21 16.87
CA MET A 315 30.24 -4.00 16.16
C MET A 315 31.15 -3.64 14.99
N ALA A 316 32.46 -3.75 15.18
CA ALA A 316 33.42 -3.56 14.10
C ALA A 316 33.24 -4.61 12.99
N PHE A 317 32.99 -5.88 13.35
CA PHE A 317 32.67 -6.94 12.40
C PHE A 317 31.40 -6.64 11.60
N VAL A 318 30.30 -6.28 12.27
CA VAL A 318 29.03 -5.92 11.62
C VAL A 318 29.21 -4.71 10.71
N ALA A 319 29.98 -3.70 11.14
CA ALA A 319 30.26 -2.51 10.33
C ALA A 319 31.07 -2.84 9.07
N ASN A 320 32.10 -3.69 9.18
CA ASN A 320 32.86 -4.16 8.02
C ASN A 320 32.00 -4.97 7.05
N GLU A 321 31.15 -5.86 7.56
CA GLU A 321 30.26 -6.66 6.72
C GLU A 321 29.24 -5.78 5.99
N ALA A 322 28.65 -4.80 6.69
CA ALA A 322 27.76 -3.83 6.07
C ALA A 322 28.46 -2.98 5.00
N LEU A 323 29.73 -2.61 5.23
CA LEU A 323 30.53 -1.85 4.26
C LEU A 323 30.86 -2.69 3.02
N ASN A 324 31.21 -3.96 3.21
CA ASN A 324 31.42 -4.91 2.10
C ASN A 324 30.14 -5.12 1.29
N ASP A 325 29.00 -5.30 1.95
CA ASP A 325 27.70 -5.45 1.29
C ASP A 325 27.30 -4.19 0.52
N LEU A 326 27.56 -3.00 1.07
CA LEU A 326 27.30 -1.75 0.38
C LEU A 326 28.16 -1.60 -0.88
N ASN A 327 29.46 -1.91 -0.78
CA ASN A 327 30.36 -1.90 -1.93
C ASN A 327 29.96 -2.93 -3.00
N GLN A 328 29.57 -4.13 -2.60
CA GLN A 328 29.03 -5.14 -3.50
C GLN A 328 27.71 -4.70 -4.13
N GLY A 329 26.83 -4.07 -3.36
CA GLY A 329 25.57 -3.56 -3.84
C GLY A 329 25.74 -2.41 -4.84
N VAL A 330 26.66 -1.47 -4.62
CA VAL A 330 27.00 -0.42 -5.62
C VAL A 330 27.49 -1.04 -6.92
N ARG A 331 28.35 -2.08 -6.84
CA ARG A 331 28.77 -2.84 -8.02
C ARG A 331 27.60 -3.54 -8.71
N ALA A 332 26.67 -4.11 -7.94
CA ALA A 332 25.47 -4.75 -8.48
C ALA A 332 24.54 -3.75 -9.18
N VAL A 333 24.38 -2.54 -8.64
CA VAL A 333 23.61 -1.44 -9.28
C VAL A 333 24.24 -1.07 -10.63
N ASN A 334 25.56 -0.86 -10.65
CA ASN A 334 26.27 -0.51 -11.89
C ASN A 334 26.21 -1.64 -12.92
N ALA A 335 26.32 -2.90 -12.49
CA ALA A 335 26.19 -4.06 -13.37
C ALA A 335 24.77 -4.21 -13.92
N ALA A 336 23.74 -4.12 -13.07
CA ALA A 336 22.34 -4.22 -13.49
C ALA A 336 21.95 -3.11 -14.48
N TYR A 337 22.44 -1.89 -14.25
CA TYR A 337 22.23 -0.78 -15.17
C TYR A 337 22.94 -1.00 -16.52
N ALA A 338 24.18 -1.53 -16.51
CA ALA A 338 24.91 -1.87 -17.72
C ALA A 338 24.25 -3.02 -18.52
N GLU A 339 23.48 -3.88 -17.86
CA GLU A 339 22.69 -4.95 -18.48
C GLU A 339 21.29 -4.49 -18.95
N ASP A 340 20.99 -3.19 -18.98
CA ASP A 340 19.67 -2.60 -19.30
C ASP A 340 18.53 -3.06 -18.35
N ARG A 341 18.85 -3.47 -17.11
CA ARG A 341 17.88 -3.88 -16.09
C ARG A 341 17.65 -2.76 -15.08
N ALA A 342 16.88 -1.76 -15.49
CA ALA A 342 16.73 -0.51 -14.75
C ALA A 342 15.87 -0.66 -13.48
N ILE A 343 14.85 -1.54 -13.48
CA ILE A 343 14.04 -1.80 -12.27
C ILE A 343 14.89 -2.48 -11.20
N ILE A 344 15.65 -3.52 -11.58
CA ILE A 344 16.53 -4.22 -10.64
C ILE A 344 17.62 -3.27 -10.12
N ALA A 345 18.19 -2.43 -10.99
CA ALA A 345 19.16 -1.43 -10.58
C ALA A 345 18.56 -0.44 -9.57
N LEU A 346 17.31 0.00 -9.77
CA LEU A 346 16.59 0.88 -8.84
C LEU A 346 16.35 0.20 -7.48
N GLU A 347 15.87 -1.05 -7.48
CA GLU A 347 15.68 -1.85 -6.26
C GLU A 347 16.98 -1.99 -5.46
N ARG A 348 18.06 -2.46 -6.11
CA ARG A 348 19.38 -2.59 -5.47
C ARG A 348 19.90 -1.25 -4.96
N LEU A 349 19.60 -0.15 -5.66
CA LEU A 349 20.02 1.19 -5.25
C LEU A 349 19.27 1.65 -4.00
N GLN A 350 17.97 1.37 -3.89
CA GLN A 350 17.21 1.67 -2.68
C GLN A 350 17.74 0.88 -1.48
N GLU A 351 18.00 -0.42 -1.65
CA GLU A 351 18.57 -1.26 -0.61
C GLU A 351 19.94 -0.77 -0.11
N THR A 352 20.83 -0.46 -1.04
CA THR A 352 22.18 0.03 -0.73
C THR A 352 22.15 1.41 -0.09
N PHE A 353 21.29 2.30 -0.57
CA PHE A 353 21.06 3.61 0.02
C PHE A 353 20.50 3.50 1.45
N PHE A 354 19.58 2.56 1.68
CA PHE A 354 19.09 2.31 3.03
C PHE A 354 20.19 1.80 3.93
N LEU A 355 20.98 0.83 3.49
CA LEU A 355 22.08 0.30 4.29
C LEU A 355 23.07 1.42 4.68
N GLY A 356 23.45 2.32 3.77
CA GLY A 356 24.44 3.35 4.09
C GLY A 356 24.25 4.69 3.41
N GLU A 357 23.17 5.42 3.76
CA GLU A 357 22.84 6.78 3.28
C GLU A 357 24.05 7.74 3.25
N TYR A 358 24.92 7.65 4.24
CA TYR A 358 26.07 8.56 4.43
C TYR A 358 27.39 8.02 3.87
N MET A 359 27.36 6.93 3.10
CA MET A 359 28.58 6.30 2.59
C MET A 359 29.10 6.99 1.33
N PRO A 360 30.41 7.32 1.25
CA PRO A 360 31.03 7.90 0.06
C PRO A 360 30.89 7.02 -1.19
N ALA A 361 30.91 5.70 -1.04
CA ALA A 361 30.79 4.75 -2.15
C ALA A 361 29.51 4.93 -3.00
N LEU A 362 28.41 5.45 -2.41
CA LEU A 362 27.20 5.77 -3.16
C LEU A 362 27.37 6.98 -4.10
N ASN A 363 28.29 7.89 -3.77
CA ASN A 363 28.64 9.03 -4.61
C ASN A 363 29.47 8.64 -5.84
N ALA A 364 30.04 7.43 -5.86
CA ALA A 364 30.76 6.91 -7.01
C ALA A 364 29.84 6.57 -8.20
N ILE A 365 28.53 6.47 -7.98
CA ILE A 365 27.55 6.19 -9.05
C ILE A 365 27.45 7.41 -9.99
N PRO A 366 27.56 7.23 -11.32
CA PRO A 366 27.44 8.29 -12.30
C PRO A 366 26.16 9.12 -12.17
N VAL A 367 26.26 10.43 -12.43
CA VAL A 367 25.12 11.37 -12.29
C VAL A 367 24.02 11.07 -13.30
N GLU A 368 24.39 10.74 -14.53
CA GLU A 368 23.43 10.41 -15.59
C GLU A 368 22.61 9.18 -15.22
N GLN A 369 23.27 8.14 -14.72
CA GLN A 369 22.61 6.95 -14.19
C GLN A 369 21.64 7.30 -13.06
N ARG A 370 22.06 8.11 -12.07
CA ARG A 370 21.17 8.53 -10.97
C ARG A 370 19.95 9.33 -11.45
N ARG A 371 20.10 10.17 -12.49
CA ARG A 371 18.99 10.91 -13.09
C ARG A 371 18.00 10.00 -13.81
N THR A 372 18.49 9.05 -14.60
CA THR A 372 17.60 8.08 -15.27
C THR A 372 16.83 7.23 -14.27
N LEU A 373 17.47 6.79 -13.18
CA LEU A 373 16.82 6.05 -12.10
C LEU A 373 15.84 6.93 -11.31
N LEU A 374 16.08 8.24 -11.20
CA LEU A 374 15.14 9.19 -10.60
C LEU A 374 13.87 9.35 -11.42
N ASP A 375 14.01 9.52 -12.74
CA ASP A 375 12.86 9.67 -13.62
C ASP A 375 12.01 8.39 -13.60
N LEU A 376 12.67 7.21 -13.65
CA LEU A 376 12.00 5.92 -13.46
C LEU A 376 11.31 5.81 -12.09
N TYR A 377 11.96 6.24 -11.01
CA TYR A 377 11.39 6.22 -9.67
C TYR A 377 10.14 7.10 -9.57
N ARG A 378 10.16 8.29 -10.18
CA ARG A 378 9.00 9.21 -10.23
C ARG A 378 7.86 8.63 -11.04
N ASP A 379 8.15 8.04 -12.19
CA ASP A 379 7.14 7.37 -13.02
C ASP A 379 6.45 6.23 -12.26
N MET A 380 7.22 5.44 -11.49
CA MET A 380 6.65 4.38 -10.65
C MET A 380 5.77 4.95 -9.52
N LEU A 381 6.18 6.04 -8.86
CA LEU A 381 5.36 6.69 -7.83
C LEU A 381 4.05 7.25 -8.39
N GLU A 382 4.10 7.94 -9.54
CA GLU A 382 2.90 8.44 -10.22
C GLU A 382 1.95 7.29 -10.61
N ALA A 383 2.50 6.15 -11.07
CA ALA A 383 1.70 4.96 -11.36
C ALA A 383 1.00 4.40 -10.11
N VAL A 384 1.66 4.41 -8.94
CA VAL A 384 1.05 4.02 -7.66
C VAL A 384 -0.05 4.99 -7.26
N GLU A 385 0.19 6.30 -7.34
CA GLU A 385 -0.81 7.32 -7.01
C GLU A 385 -2.07 7.18 -7.89
N LEU A 386 -1.90 6.91 -9.19
CA LEU A 386 -3.02 6.65 -10.11
C LEU A 386 -3.75 5.33 -9.77
N ALA A 387 -3.02 4.30 -9.35
CA ALA A 387 -3.63 3.04 -8.92
C ALA A 387 -4.43 3.21 -7.62
N GLU A 388 -3.92 3.98 -6.65
CA GLU A 388 -4.65 4.35 -5.42
C GLU A 388 -5.88 5.21 -5.72
N ALA A 389 -5.79 6.12 -6.69
CA ALA A 389 -6.90 6.90 -7.20
C ALA A 389 -7.91 6.08 -8.04
N LYS A 390 -7.60 4.80 -8.32
CA LYS A 390 -8.40 3.87 -9.17
C LYS A 390 -8.56 4.36 -10.61
N ASP A 391 -7.63 5.16 -11.10
CA ASP A 391 -7.56 5.57 -12.50
C ASP A 391 -6.81 4.52 -13.33
N TYR A 392 -7.53 3.47 -13.70
CA TYR A 392 -6.96 2.35 -14.44
C TYR A 392 -6.54 2.67 -15.87
N ASP A 393 -7.05 3.75 -16.47
CA ASP A 393 -6.62 4.21 -17.78
C ASP A 393 -5.25 4.89 -17.68
N GLY A 394 -5.10 5.81 -16.72
CA GLY A 394 -3.80 6.42 -16.42
C GLY A 394 -2.74 5.39 -16.05
N VAL A 395 -3.08 4.39 -15.23
CA VAL A 395 -2.16 3.28 -14.87
C VAL A 395 -1.69 2.51 -16.12
N ALA A 396 -2.56 2.28 -17.10
CA ALA A 396 -2.19 1.58 -18.33
C ALA A 396 -1.24 2.40 -19.19
N GLU A 397 -1.46 3.72 -19.32
CA GLU A 397 -0.56 4.64 -20.04
C GLU A 397 0.80 4.75 -19.36
N MET A 398 0.83 4.82 -18.02
CA MET A 398 2.06 4.84 -17.24
C MET A 398 2.85 3.54 -17.38
N ALA A 399 2.18 2.39 -17.35
CA ALA A 399 2.82 1.09 -17.55
C ALA A 399 3.48 0.97 -18.93
N GLU A 400 2.88 1.56 -19.96
CA GLU A 400 3.48 1.68 -21.30
C GLU A 400 4.73 2.57 -21.27
N ARG A 401 4.64 3.76 -20.67
CA ARG A 401 5.77 4.70 -20.54
C ARG A 401 6.95 4.10 -19.79
N ILE A 402 6.69 3.45 -18.65
CA ILE A 402 7.72 2.78 -17.84
C ILE A 402 8.38 1.65 -18.63
N SER A 403 7.61 0.89 -19.42
CA SER A 403 8.18 -0.20 -20.23
C SER A 403 9.14 0.27 -21.34
N LEU A 404 9.00 1.51 -21.80
CA LEU A 404 9.94 2.14 -22.74
C LEU A 404 11.25 2.56 -22.03
N ALA A 405 11.14 3.01 -20.77
CA ALA A 405 12.29 3.39 -19.96
C ALA A 405 13.05 2.18 -19.38
N ALA A 406 12.34 1.11 -19.04
CA ALA A 406 12.86 -0.07 -18.38
C ALA A 406 12.33 -1.36 -19.04
N LYS A 407 13.23 -2.08 -19.74
CA LYS A 407 12.88 -3.30 -20.48
C LYS A 407 12.50 -4.47 -19.58
N ASP A 408 13.01 -4.48 -18.34
CA ASP A 408 12.76 -5.49 -17.32
C ASP A 408 11.42 -5.32 -16.59
N PHE A 409 10.69 -4.23 -16.88
CA PHE A 409 9.39 -3.98 -16.26
C PHE A 409 8.32 -5.02 -16.67
N PRO A 410 7.61 -5.65 -15.71
CA PRO A 410 6.61 -6.68 -15.98
C PRO A 410 5.26 -6.09 -16.46
N LYS A 411 5.28 -5.37 -17.58
CA LYS A 411 4.13 -4.70 -18.18
C LYS A 411 2.91 -5.61 -18.36
N SER A 412 3.12 -6.84 -18.84
CA SER A 412 2.01 -7.78 -19.10
C SER A 412 1.23 -8.12 -17.84
N ARG A 413 1.92 -8.26 -16.70
CA ARG A 413 1.31 -8.54 -15.40
C ARG A 413 0.45 -7.38 -14.93
N VAL A 414 0.97 -6.16 -15.05
CA VAL A 414 0.28 -4.91 -14.72
C VAL A 414 -0.97 -4.70 -15.59
N LEU A 415 -0.83 -4.83 -16.91
CA LEU A 415 -1.98 -4.68 -17.81
C LEU A 415 -3.02 -5.78 -17.58
N SER A 416 -2.60 -6.99 -17.21
CA SER A 416 -3.53 -8.06 -16.86
C SER A 416 -4.31 -7.73 -15.59
N SER A 417 -3.68 -7.21 -14.54
CA SER A 417 -4.39 -6.84 -13.31
C SER A 417 -5.38 -5.70 -13.55
N VAL A 418 -4.98 -4.68 -14.34
CA VAL A 418 -5.87 -3.59 -14.77
C VAL A 418 -7.08 -4.12 -15.53
N ARG A 419 -6.89 -5.02 -16.51
CA ARG A 419 -8.01 -5.62 -17.25
C ARG A 419 -8.93 -6.43 -16.35
N THR A 420 -8.38 -7.18 -15.39
CA THR A 420 -9.18 -7.91 -14.41
C THR A 420 -10.03 -6.97 -13.57
N ALA A 421 -9.48 -5.86 -13.07
CA ALA A 421 -10.23 -4.88 -12.28
C ALA A 421 -11.37 -4.24 -13.08
N LYS A 422 -11.10 -3.83 -14.32
CA LYS A 422 -12.14 -3.31 -15.23
C LYS A 422 -13.25 -4.35 -15.45
N SER A 423 -12.87 -5.58 -15.77
CA SER A 423 -13.83 -6.68 -15.96
C SER A 423 -14.65 -6.99 -14.72
N MET A 424 -14.07 -6.89 -13.51
CA MET A 424 -14.80 -7.09 -12.25
C MET A 424 -15.82 -5.98 -12.01
N SER A 425 -15.46 -4.73 -12.26
CA SER A 425 -16.41 -3.60 -12.18
C SER A 425 -17.53 -3.76 -13.20
N ASP A 426 -17.23 -4.12 -14.44
CA ASP A 426 -18.23 -4.37 -15.49
C ASP A 426 -19.17 -5.52 -15.13
N MET A 427 -18.64 -6.60 -14.54
CA MET A 427 -19.44 -7.71 -14.06
C MET A 427 -20.39 -7.30 -12.92
N ALA A 428 -19.94 -6.44 -12.00
CA ALA A 428 -20.77 -5.91 -10.93
C ALA A 428 -21.88 -4.98 -11.48
N VAL A 429 -21.59 -4.14 -12.49
CA VAL A 429 -22.63 -3.36 -13.19
C VAL A 429 -23.63 -4.27 -13.90
N PHE A 430 -23.15 -5.33 -14.55
CA PHE A 430 -24.01 -6.31 -15.19
C PHE A 430 -24.92 -7.01 -14.16
N ALA A 431 -24.38 -7.44 -13.03
CA ALA A 431 -25.16 -8.02 -11.93
C ALA A 431 -26.21 -7.02 -11.40
N ALA A 432 -25.84 -5.76 -11.19
CA ALA A 432 -26.77 -4.70 -10.80
C ALA A 432 -27.91 -4.53 -11.81
N SER A 433 -27.62 -4.65 -13.11
CA SER A 433 -28.65 -4.62 -14.16
C SER A 433 -29.61 -5.81 -14.10
N GLN A 434 -29.12 -7.01 -13.77
CA GLN A 434 -29.95 -8.19 -13.59
C GLN A 434 -30.86 -8.04 -12.38
N TYR A 435 -30.32 -7.65 -11.22
CA TYR A 435 -31.10 -7.44 -10.00
C TYR A 435 -32.16 -6.35 -10.18
N ARG A 436 -31.84 -5.27 -10.90
CA ARG A 436 -32.82 -4.24 -11.26
C ARG A 436 -33.98 -4.82 -12.07
N ASN A 437 -33.70 -5.63 -13.08
CA ASN A 437 -34.73 -6.24 -13.94
C ASN A 437 -35.59 -7.27 -13.17
N LEU A 438 -35.05 -7.88 -12.12
CA LEU A 438 -35.76 -8.77 -11.20
C LEU A 438 -36.56 -8.01 -10.12
N GLY A 439 -36.50 -6.67 -10.08
CA GLY A 439 -37.17 -5.84 -9.07
C GLY A 439 -36.46 -5.76 -7.72
N GLN A 440 -35.25 -6.32 -7.59
CA GLN A 440 -34.44 -6.34 -6.37
C GLN A 440 -33.54 -5.10 -6.29
N VAL A 441 -34.16 -3.94 -6.04
CA VAL A 441 -33.50 -2.62 -6.09
C VAL A 441 -32.38 -2.49 -5.06
N ASP A 442 -32.52 -3.06 -3.88
CA ASP A 442 -31.51 -2.95 -2.82
C ASP A 442 -30.23 -3.73 -3.17
N GLN A 443 -30.37 -4.95 -3.72
CA GLN A 443 -29.24 -5.74 -4.20
C GLN A 443 -28.56 -5.08 -5.41
N ALA A 444 -29.35 -4.51 -6.33
CA ALA A 444 -28.81 -3.74 -7.44
C ALA A 444 -27.96 -2.54 -6.98
N ARG A 445 -28.36 -1.86 -5.89
CA ARG A 445 -27.60 -0.75 -5.30
C ARG A 445 -26.30 -1.23 -4.64
N GLU A 446 -26.31 -2.37 -3.99
CA GLU A 446 -25.10 -2.96 -3.38
C GLU A 446 -24.07 -3.33 -4.44
N GLU A 447 -24.47 -4.04 -5.49
CA GLU A 447 -23.58 -4.40 -6.61
C GLU A 447 -23.06 -3.15 -7.34
N LEU A 448 -23.90 -2.12 -7.51
CA LEU A 448 -23.46 -0.85 -8.09
C LEU A 448 -22.44 -0.13 -7.21
N LYS A 449 -22.60 -0.15 -5.88
CA LYS A 449 -21.58 0.39 -4.96
C LYS A 449 -20.26 -0.36 -5.09
N GLN A 450 -20.30 -1.70 -5.17
CA GLN A 450 -19.10 -2.49 -5.41
C GLN A 450 -18.43 -2.12 -6.74
N ALA A 451 -19.22 -1.93 -7.81
CA ALA A 451 -18.69 -1.49 -9.10
C ALA A 451 -17.97 -0.13 -9.02
N ILE A 452 -18.56 0.84 -8.31
CA ILE A 452 -17.97 2.19 -8.06
C ILE A 452 -16.72 2.07 -7.20
N ASP A 453 -16.75 1.24 -6.15
CA ASP A 453 -15.62 1.03 -5.26
C ASP A 453 -14.46 0.35 -5.99
N ILE A 454 -14.71 -0.48 -7.00
CA ILE A 454 -13.65 -1.09 -7.82
C ILE A 454 -13.13 -0.07 -8.84
N TRP A 455 -14.01 0.56 -9.62
CA TRP A 455 -13.65 1.50 -10.68
C TRP A 455 -14.65 2.68 -10.75
N PRO A 456 -14.33 3.82 -10.12
CA PRO A 456 -15.26 4.95 -10.06
C PRO A 456 -15.56 5.58 -11.42
N SER A 457 -14.60 5.58 -12.33
CA SER A 457 -14.71 6.19 -13.67
C SER A 457 -15.22 5.23 -14.75
N ASN A 458 -15.78 4.08 -14.37
CA ASN A 458 -16.28 3.09 -15.32
C ASN A 458 -17.41 3.66 -16.22
N PRO A 459 -17.26 3.66 -17.56
CA PRO A 459 -18.31 4.07 -18.50
C PRO A 459 -19.64 3.31 -18.34
N SER A 460 -19.59 2.01 -18.00
CA SER A 460 -20.79 1.17 -17.89
C SER A 460 -21.68 1.58 -16.71
N ILE A 461 -21.10 2.14 -15.64
CA ILE A 461 -21.86 2.72 -14.51
C ILE A 461 -22.69 3.92 -14.99
N ARG A 462 -22.09 4.78 -15.83
CA ARG A 462 -22.77 5.96 -16.38
C ARG A 462 -23.89 5.54 -17.31
N GLU A 463 -23.66 4.54 -18.16
CA GLU A 463 -24.70 3.98 -19.03
C GLU A 463 -25.85 3.37 -18.20
N PHE A 464 -25.54 2.60 -17.16
CA PHE A 464 -26.54 2.04 -16.26
C PHE A 464 -27.39 3.12 -15.56
N GLN A 465 -26.77 4.21 -15.11
CA GLN A 465 -27.48 5.35 -14.51
C GLN A 465 -28.41 6.02 -15.53
N LEU A 466 -27.93 6.28 -16.75
CA LEU A 466 -28.74 6.86 -17.82
C LEU A 466 -29.95 5.97 -18.15
N GLU A 467 -29.75 4.67 -18.34
CA GLU A 467 -30.84 3.74 -18.60
C GLU A 467 -31.84 3.66 -17.44
N THR A 468 -31.35 3.70 -16.19
CA THR A 468 -32.22 3.71 -15.01
C THR A 468 -33.05 5.00 -14.93
N THR A 469 -32.47 6.15 -15.26
CA THR A 469 -33.23 7.42 -15.32
C THR A 469 -34.27 7.41 -16.43
N LYS A 470 -33.93 6.90 -17.62
CA LYS A 470 -34.90 6.76 -18.73
C LYS A 470 -36.08 5.89 -18.32
N LEU A 471 -35.83 4.74 -17.69
CA LEU A 471 -36.88 3.83 -17.21
C LEU A 471 -37.75 4.49 -16.12
N ALA A 472 -37.15 5.23 -15.18
CA ALA A 472 -37.89 5.94 -14.13
C ALA A 472 -38.76 7.09 -14.69
N THR A 473 -38.23 7.84 -15.67
CA THR A 473 -38.99 8.89 -16.36
C THR A 473 -40.10 8.29 -17.23
N ALA A 474 -39.82 7.21 -17.95
CA ALA A 474 -40.81 6.48 -18.73
C ALA A 474 -41.93 5.93 -17.82
N GLY A 475 -41.61 5.36 -16.67
CA GLY A 475 -42.61 4.88 -15.70
C GLY A 475 -43.48 6.00 -15.11
N SER A 476 -42.89 7.14 -14.76
CA SER A 476 -43.62 8.24 -14.10
C SER A 476 -44.47 9.09 -15.06
N GLN A 477 -43.99 9.33 -16.28
CA GLN A 477 -44.70 10.15 -17.28
C GLN A 477 -45.44 9.31 -18.33
N GLY A 478 -45.14 8.01 -18.45
CA GLY A 478 -45.70 7.14 -19.49
C GLY A 478 -47.22 7.02 -19.43
N VAL A 479 -47.81 7.10 -18.23
CA VAL A 479 -49.27 7.11 -18.07
C VAL A 479 -49.90 8.34 -18.72
N GLN A 480 -49.38 9.53 -18.41
CA GLN A 480 -49.89 10.80 -18.97
C GLN A 480 -49.63 10.88 -20.47
N VAL A 481 -48.44 10.46 -20.92
CA VAL A 481 -48.07 10.43 -22.34
C VAL A 481 -48.95 9.46 -23.12
N PHE A 482 -49.28 8.29 -22.57
CA PHE A 482 -50.21 7.35 -23.19
C PHE A 482 -51.60 7.96 -23.32
N ASP A 483 -52.13 8.53 -22.25
CA ASP A 483 -53.46 9.14 -22.25
C ASP A 483 -53.55 10.29 -23.26
N ASP A 484 -52.53 11.14 -23.35
CA ASP A 484 -52.47 12.23 -24.34
C ASP A 484 -52.40 11.72 -25.78
N LEU A 485 -51.56 10.73 -26.06
CA LEU A 485 -51.43 10.14 -27.40
C LEU A 485 -52.70 9.40 -27.81
N TYR A 486 -53.33 8.70 -26.87
CA TYR A 486 -54.56 7.97 -27.10
C TYR A 486 -55.74 8.92 -27.35
N GLN A 487 -55.84 10.03 -26.61
CA GLN A 487 -56.83 11.08 -26.85
C GLN A 487 -56.66 11.76 -28.21
N ARG A 488 -55.42 11.94 -28.65
CA ARG A 488 -55.11 12.51 -29.97
C ARG A 488 -55.33 11.53 -31.13
N GLY A 489 -55.55 10.25 -30.85
CA GLY A 489 -55.66 9.20 -31.87
C GLY A 489 -54.33 8.87 -32.56
N ASP A 490 -53.19 9.22 -31.96
CA ASP A 490 -51.87 8.99 -32.55
C ASP A 490 -51.38 7.55 -32.28
N HIS A 491 -51.97 6.60 -33.02
CA HIS A 491 -51.65 5.18 -32.90
C HIS A 491 -50.19 4.86 -33.27
N ARG A 492 -49.56 5.65 -34.16
CA ARG A 492 -48.16 5.48 -34.54
C ARG A 492 -47.21 5.95 -33.46
N GLY A 493 -47.44 7.11 -32.86
CA GLY A 493 -46.67 7.58 -31.70
C GLY A 493 -46.70 6.58 -30.53
N ILE A 494 -47.84 5.90 -30.33
CA ILE A 494 -47.98 4.81 -29.35
C ILE A 494 -47.16 3.58 -29.76
N TYR A 495 -47.22 3.18 -31.03
CA TYR A 495 -46.48 2.01 -31.53
C TYR A 495 -44.96 2.20 -31.47
N ASP A 496 -44.46 3.39 -31.80
CA ASP A 496 -43.03 3.69 -31.76
C ASP A 496 -42.49 3.65 -30.32
N ARG A 497 -43.30 4.10 -29.35
CA ARG A 497 -42.98 4.09 -27.91
C ARG A 497 -43.49 2.84 -27.18
N ARG A 498 -43.87 1.78 -27.90
CA ARG A 498 -44.53 0.59 -27.32
C ARG A 498 -43.76 -0.08 -26.19
N MET A 499 -42.42 -0.06 -26.21
CA MET A 499 -41.59 -0.66 -25.18
C MET A 499 -41.61 0.17 -23.89
N ASP A 500 -41.45 1.50 -24.02
CA ASP A 500 -41.46 2.44 -22.90
C ASP A 500 -42.85 2.50 -22.25
N LEU A 501 -43.91 2.56 -23.06
CA LEU A 501 -45.31 2.55 -22.62
C LEU A 501 -45.71 1.17 -22.05
N GLY A 502 -45.17 0.09 -22.61
CA GLY A 502 -45.39 -1.27 -22.12
C GLY A 502 -44.82 -1.50 -20.72
N PHE A 503 -43.69 -0.89 -20.40
CA PHE A 503 -43.11 -0.88 -19.05
C PHE A 503 -43.94 0.01 -18.10
N ALA A 504 -44.25 1.24 -18.52
CA ALA A 504 -44.99 2.20 -17.70
C ALA A 504 -46.41 1.73 -17.33
N LEU A 505 -47.06 0.99 -18.22
CA LEU A 505 -48.43 0.50 -18.06
C LEU A 505 -48.50 -0.98 -17.66
N ALA A 506 -47.38 -1.60 -17.26
CA ALA A 506 -47.31 -3.03 -16.99
C ALA A 506 -48.27 -3.49 -15.87
N GLU A 507 -48.37 -2.68 -14.81
CA GLU A 507 -49.24 -2.90 -13.64
C GLU A 507 -50.65 -2.32 -13.84
N ASP A 508 -50.88 -1.56 -14.92
CA ASP A 508 -52.09 -0.78 -15.15
C ASP A 508 -53.13 -1.61 -15.92
N GLY A 509 -54.00 -2.32 -15.17
CA GLY A 509 -54.92 -3.34 -15.72
C GLY A 509 -55.94 -2.85 -16.76
N VAL A 510 -56.19 -1.54 -16.83
CA VAL A 510 -57.17 -0.94 -17.77
C VAL A 510 -56.50 -0.47 -19.07
N ARG A 511 -55.33 0.19 -18.98
CA ARG A 511 -54.65 0.80 -20.13
C ARG A 511 -53.79 -0.19 -20.91
N ARG A 512 -53.24 -1.21 -20.24
CA ARG A 512 -52.46 -2.28 -20.87
C ARG A 512 -53.18 -3.00 -22.03
N PRO A 513 -54.44 -3.46 -21.91
CA PRO A 513 -55.14 -4.09 -23.03
C PRO A 513 -55.43 -3.09 -24.18
N LEU A 514 -55.56 -1.79 -23.89
CA LEU A 514 -55.73 -0.76 -24.92
C LEU A 514 -54.42 -0.55 -25.71
N LEU A 515 -53.28 -0.48 -25.02
CA LEU A 515 -51.96 -0.43 -25.65
C LEU A 515 -51.75 -1.64 -26.58
N MET A 516 -52.06 -2.85 -26.10
CA MET A 516 -51.89 -4.07 -26.89
C MET A 516 -52.76 -4.07 -28.15
N LYS A 517 -54.00 -3.60 -28.08
CA LYS A 517 -54.87 -3.47 -29.25
C LYS A 517 -54.31 -2.50 -30.28
N VAL A 518 -53.81 -1.34 -29.85
CA VAL A 518 -53.20 -0.37 -30.77
C VAL A 518 -51.93 -0.94 -31.41
N VAL A 519 -51.11 -1.65 -30.64
CA VAL A 519 -49.90 -2.29 -31.16
C VAL A 519 -50.22 -3.39 -32.17
N GLU A 520 -51.23 -4.22 -31.89
CA GLU A 520 -51.73 -5.24 -32.81
C GLU A 520 -52.27 -4.63 -34.11
N GLN A 521 -53.07 -3.56 -34.02
CA GLN A 521 -53.59 -2.84 -35.19
C GLN A 521 -52.48 -2.26 -36.06
N VAL A 522 -51.49 -1.59 -35.46
CA VAL A 522 -50.40 -0.99 -36.23
C VAL A 522 -49.46 -2.05 -36.81
N SER A 523 -49.16 -3.12 -36.07
CA SER A 523 -48.33 -4.22 -36.58
C SER A 523 -48.99 -4.99 -37.74
N THR A 524 -50.31 -5.20 -37.70
CA THR A 524 -51.04 -5.84 -38.80
C THR A 524 -51.05 -4.96 -40.04
N ILE A 525 -51.19 -3.64 -39.89
CA ILE A 525 -51.03 -2.68 -40.99
C ILE A 525 -49.62 -2.76 -41.58
N ASP A 526 -48.56 -2.72 -40.75
CA ASP A 526 -47.17 -2.81 -41.22
C ASP A 526 -46.87 -4.10 -41.96
N LEU A 527 -47.40 -5.23 -41.47
CA LEU A 527 -47.27 -6.53 -42.12
C LEU A 527 -47.92 -6.52 -43.51
N LEU A 528 -49.13 -6.01 -43.63
CA LEU A 528 -49.86 -5.94 -44.91
C LEU A 528 -49.22 -4.94 -45.87
N VAL A 529 -48.69 -3.82 -45.38
CA VAL A 529 -47.91 -2.86 -46.18
C VAL A 529 -46.63 -3.50 -46.69
N ALA A 530 -45.92 -4.26 -45.86
CA ALA A 530 -44.71 -4.98 -46.26
C ALA A 530 -45.00 -6.07 -47.31
N GLN A 531 -46.03 -6.89 -47.09
CA GLN A 531 -46.49 -7.89 -48.06
C GLN A 531 -46.94 -7.24 -49.38
N GLY A 532 -47.62 -6.10 -49.30
CA GLY A 532 -48.00 -5.32 -50.49
C GLY A 532 -46.79 -4.79 -51.25
N ALA A 533 -45.75 -4.31 -50.55
CA ALA A 533 -44.50 -3.88 -51.17
C ALA A 533 -43.73 -5.04 -51.82
N GLU A 534 -43.78 -6.24 -51.23
CA GLU A 534 -43.22 -7.46 -51.84
C GLU A 534 -43.97 -7.89 -53.10
N ALA A 535 -45.30 -7.87 -53.07
CA ALA A 535 -46.14 -8.15 -54.24
C ALA A 535 -45.86 -7.14 -55.37
N LEU A 536 -45.64 -5.87 -55.03
CA LEU A 536 -45.26 -4.83 -56.00
C LEU A 536 -43.91 -5.13 -56.65
N LYS A 537 -42.91 -5.62 -55.89
CA LYS A 537 -41.62 -6.06 -56.44
C LYS A 537 -41.74 -7.27 -57.38
N GLN A 538 -42.71 -8.15 -57.11
CA GLN A 538 -43.02 -9.31 -57.96
C GLN A 538 -43.79 -8.91 -59.24
N GLY A 539 -44.23 -7.66 -59.36
CA GLY A 539 -44.95 -7.12 -60.51
C GLY A 539 -46.47 -7.10 -60.34
N ASP A 540 -46.99 -7.62 -59.22
CA ASP A 540 -48.43 -7.78 -58.97
C ASP A 540 -49.01 -6.57 -58.22
N ALA A 541 -49.23 -5.48 -58.96
CA ALA A 541 -49.78 -4.23 -58.41
C ALA A 541 -51.22 -4.38 -57.86
N TYR A 542 -52.02 -5.29 -58.45
CA TYR A 542 -53.41 -5.54 -58.01
C TYR A 542 -53.46 -6.25 -56.65
N VAL A 543 -52.57 -7.21 -56.40
CA VAL A 543 -52.43 -7.90 -55.10
C VAL A 543 -51.99 -6.91 -54.03
N ALA A 544 -51.02 -6.05 -54.35
CA ALA A 544 -50.57 -5.00 -53.44
C ALA A 544 -51.69 -4.04 -53.05
N TRP A 545 -52.59 -3.70 -53.98
CA TRP A 545 -53.75 -2.85 -53.70
C TRP A 545 -54.78 -3.53 -52.78
N GLU A 546 -55.06 -4.83 -52.98
CA GLU A 546 -55.97 -5.57 -52.10
C GLU A 546 -55.44 -5.66 -50.66
N LEU A 547 -54.15 -5.95 -50.50
CA LEU A 547 -53.50 -6.02 -49.18
C LEU A 547 -53.54 -4.66 -48.46
N LEU A 548 -53.31 -3.56 -49.17
CA LEU A 548 -53.41 -2.22 -48.59
C LEU A 548 -54.87 -1.79 -48.32
N ALA A 549 -55.83 -2.27 -49.11
CA ALA A 549 -57.25 -2.07 -48.85
C ALA A 549 -57.73 -2.86 -47.63
N GLU A 550 -57.15 -4.04 -47.39
CA GLU A 550 -57.35 -4.82 -46.17
C GLU A 550 -56.71 -4.13 -44.95
N ALA A 551 -55.50 -3.58 -45.10
CA ALA A 551 -54.82 -2.80 -44.06
C ALA A 551 -55.64 -1.57 -43.64
N ALA A 552 -56.29 -0.90 -44.60
CA ALA A 552 -57.10 0.29 -44.33
C ALA A 552 -58.35 0.02 -43.46
N LYS A 553 -58.79 -1.25 -43.35
CA LYS A 553 -59.88 -1.63 -42.44
C LYS A 553 -59.44 -1.54 -40.97
N PHE A 554 -58.14 -1.70 -40.69
CA PHE A 554 -57.58 -1.66 -39.33
C PHE A 554 -57.17 -0.24 -38.90
N GLY A 555 -56.80 0.62 -39.84
CA GLY A 555 -56.41 2.00 -39.58
C GLY A 555 -56.53 2.88 -40.83
N PRO A 556 -57.66 3.60 -41.01
CA PRO A 556 -57.89 4.43 -42.20
C PRO A 556 -56.92 5.62 -42.33
N ASP A 557 -56.47 6.17 -41.20
CA ASP A 557 -55.67 7.40 -41.15
C ASP A 557 -54.15 7.15 -41.12
N ASP A 558 -53.70 5.91 -41.33
CA ASP A 558 -52.28 5.58 -41.27
C ASP A 558 -51.50 6.18 -42.45
N ALA A 559 -50.56 7.08 -42.14
CA ALA A 559 -49.80 7.84 -43.12
C ALA A 559 -48.94 6.98 -44.08
N PRO A 560 -48.11 6.02 -43.62
CA PRO A 560 -47.29 5.20 -44.52
C PRO A 560 -48.13 4.28 -45.41
N MET A 561 -49.19 3.68 -44.89
CA MET A 561 -50.15 2.91 -45.70
C MET A 561 -50.79 3.80 -46.78
N ASN A 562 -51.27 4.99 -46.42
CA ASN A 562 -51.90 5.91 -47.38
C ASN A 562 -50.94 6.41 -48.46
N ARG A 563 -49.66 6.61 -48.14
CA ARG A 563 -48.61 6.89 -49.15
C ARG A 563 -48.44 5.72 -50.12
N ALA A 564 -48.33 4.49 -49.61
CA ALA A 564 -48.22 3.30 -50.45
C ALA A 564 -49.44 3.14 -51.38
N ARG A 565 -50.65 3.43 -50.88
CA ARG A 565 -51.87 3.45 -51.71
C ARG A 565 -51.82 4.53 -52.78
N ALA A 566 -51.39 5.75 -52.43
CA ALA A 566 -51.29 6.85 -53.38
C ALA A 566 -50.29 6.55 -54.53
N GLU A 567 -49.17 5.90 -54.23
CA GLU A 567 -48.18 5.48 -55.23
C GLU A 567 -48.71 4.37 -56.17
N LEU A 568 -49.55 3.47 -55.65
CA LEU A 568 -50.17 2.38 -56.41
C LEU A 568 -51.39 2.81 -57.22
N ALA A 569 -52.09 3.87 -56.80
CA ALA A 569 -53.36 4.29 -57.37
C ALA A 569 -53.35 4.48 -58.91
N PRO A 570 -52.32 5.10 -59.54
CA PRO A 570 -52.28 5.25 -60.99
C PRO A 570 -52.18 3.92 -61.76
N ARG A 571 -51.57 2.89 -61.15
CA ARG A 571 -51.35 1.58 -61.80
C ARG A 571 -52.57 0.66 -61.73
N VAL A 572 -53.44 0.89 -60.74
CA VAL A 572 -54.59 0.03 -60.44
C VAL A 572 -55.92 0.75 -60.74
N ALA A 573 -55.87 1.96 -61.31
CA ALA A 573 -57.01 2.84 -61.52
C ALA A 573 -58.22 2.16 -62.19
N ASP A 574 -58.01 1.40 -63.26
CA ASP A 574 -59.10 0.72 -63.99
C ASP A 574 -59.87 -0.28 -63.11
N PHE A 575 -59.15 -0.99 -62.23
CA PHE A 575 -59.72 -1.92 -61.27
C PHE A 575 -60.45 -1.19 -60.13
N VAL A 576 -59.83 -0.14 -59.58
CA VAL A 576 -60.42 0.67 -58.49
C VAL A 576 -61.71 1.35 -58.93
N VAL A 577 -61.78 1.89 -60.15
CA VAL A 577 -62.98 2.54 -60.68
C VAL A 577 -64.16 1.56 -60.78
N CYS A 578 -63.92 0.32 -61.23
CA CYS A 578 -64.95 -0.71 -61.26
C CYS A 578 -65.42 -1.11 -59.85
N LEU A 579 -64.49 -1.20 -58.88
CA LEU A 579 -64.82 -1.47 -57.48
C LEU A 579 -65.63 -0.34 -56.84
N ASP A 580 -65.22 0.91 -56.96
CA ASP A 580 -65.96 2.08 -56.43
C ASP A 580 -67.34 2.20 -57.09
N ARG A 581 -67.44 1.92 -58.39
CA ARG A 581 -68.73 1.85 -59.09
C ARG A 581 -69.63 0.73 -58.55
N ALA A 582 -69.05 -0.40 -58.16
CA ALA A 582 -69.78 -1.50 -57.54
C ALA A 582 -70.28 -1.09 -56.16
N GLU A 583 -69.42 -0.51 -55.31
CA GLU A 583 -69.75 -0.07 -53.96
C GLU A 583 -70.85 1.00 -53.94
N ARG A 584 -70.75 2.04 -54.78
CA ARG A 584 -71.81 3.07 -54.90
C ARG A 584 -73.16 2.50 -55.31
N ARG A 585 -73.17 1.48 -56.16
CA ARG A 585 -74.42 0.79 -56.57
C ARG A 585 -74.99 -0.08 -55.46
N VAL A 586 -74.13 -0.64 -54.59
CA VAL A 586 -74.57 -1.32 -53.37
C VAL A 586 -75.23 -0.32 -52.42
N GLU A 587 -74.62 0.85 -52.20
CA GLU A 587 -75.20 1.92 -51.36
C GLU A 587 -76.56 2.41 -51.87
N GLN A 588 -76.74 2.46 -53.20
CA GLN A 588 -78.00 2.81 -53.85
C GLN A 588 -79.02 1.64 -53.90
N ALA A 589 -78.73 0.52 -53.24
CA ALA A 589 -79.53 -0.72 -53.25
C ALA A 589 -79.78 -1.32 -54.66
N GLN A 590 -78.94 -0.99 -55.65
CA GLN A 590 -79.02 -1.50 -57.02
C GLN A 590 -78.16 -2.76 -57.17
N TYR A 591 -78.57 -3.84 -56.50
CA TYR A 591 -77.76 -5.06 -56.39
C TYR A 591 -77.40 -5.73 -57.73
N ALA A 592 -78.29 -5.68 -58.73
CA ALA A 592 -77.99 -6.24 -60.06
C ALA A 592 -76.90 -5.44 -60.80
N GLY A 593 -76.95 -4.11 -60.69
CA GLY A 593 -75.94 -3.22 -61.27
C GLY A 593 -74.61 -3.30 -60.51
N ALA A 594 -74.65 -3.51 -59.20
CA ALA A 594 -73.46 -3.73 -58.37
C ALA A 594 -72.77 -5.06 -58.73
N LEU A 595 -73.54 -6.14 -58.92
CA LEU A 595 -73.01 -7.44 -59.32
C LEU A 595 -72.31 -7.37 -60.69
N ALA A 596 -72.91 -6.68 -61.67
CA ALA A 596 -72.28 -6.47 -62.97
C ALA A 596 -70.96 -5.67 -62.87
N ALA A 597 -70.87 -4.70 -61.95
CA ALA A 597 -69.64 -3.94 -61.72
C ALA A 597 -68.56 -4.76 -61.00
N TYR A 598 -68.93 -5.64 -60.05
CA TYR A 598 -67.98 -6.57 -59.44
C TYR A 598 -67.46 -7.63 -60.42
N LEU A 599 -68.31 -8.13 -61.33
CA LEU A 599 -67.89 -9.04 -62.40
C LEU A 599 -66.94 -8.33 -63.38
N ALA A 600 -67.23 -7.08 -63.75
CA ALA A 600 -66.32 -6.28 -64.58
C ALA A 600 -64.97 -6.01 -63.89
N ALA A 601 -64.94 -5.87 -62.56
CA ALA A 601 -63.69 -5.80 -61.80
C ALA A 601 -62.96 -7.16 -61.75
N GLN A 602 -63.70 -8.27 -61.70
CA GLN A 602 -63.14 -9.62 -61.75
C GLN A 602 -62.53 -9.96 -63.12
N ASP A 603 -63.08 -9.42 -64.22
CA ASP A 603 -62.48 -9.57 -65.55
C ASP A 603 -61.09 -8.90 -65.64
N ILE A 604 -60.87 -7.81 -64.91
CA ILE A 604 -59.58 -7.10 -64.85
C ILE A 604 -58.59 -7.86 -63.95
N TYR A 605 -59.04 -8.36 -62.80
CA TYR A 605 -58.21 -9.14 -61.88
C TYR A 605 -58.96 -10.40 -61.38
N PRO A 606 -58.80 -11.55 -62.08
CA PRO A 606 -59.59 -12.76 -61.79
C PRO A 606 -59.34 -13.39 -60.41
N ALA A 607 -58.12 -13.24 -59.89
CA ALA A 607 -57.73 -13.77 -58.58
C ALA A 607 -58.13 -12.86 -57.40
N SER A 608 -58.82 -11.74 -57.66
CA SER A 608 -59.33 -10.80 -56.67
C SER A 608 -60.12 -11.48 -55.56
N ARG A 609 -59.71 -11.27 -54.31
CA ARG A 609 -60.47 -11.71 -53.14
C ARG A 609 -61.62 -10.73 -52.87
N MET A 610 -61.38 -9.44 -53.04
CA MET A 610 -62.38 -8.38 -52.79
C MET A 610 -63.58 -8.51 -53.72
N CYS A 611 -63.36 -8.86 -55.00
CA CYS A 611 -64.44 -9.11 -55.95
C CYS A 611 -65.25 -10.35 -55.58
N ARG A 612 -64.60 -11.45 -55.17
CA ARG A 612 -65.28 -12.69 -54.79
C ARG A 612 -66.19 -12.50 -53.58
N GLU A 613 -65.65 -11.91 -52.51
CA GLU A 613 -66.42 -11.57 -51.31
C GLU A 613 -67.56 -10.56 -51.63
N GLY A 614 -67.28 -9.58 -52.51
CA GLY A 614 -68.27 -8.63 -52.99
C GLY A 614 -69.42 -9.29 -53.76
N ILE A 615 -69.13 -10.20 -54.68
CA ILE A 615 -70.12 -10.94 -55.48
C ILE A 615 -70.98 -11.83 -54.58
N GLU A 616 -70.38 -12.55 -53.64
CA GLU A 616 -71.12 -13.37 -52.68
C GLU A 616 -72.08 -12.53 -51.83
N ARG A 617 -71.60 -11.41 -51.28
CA ARG A 617 -72.42 -10.47 -50.49
C ARG A 617 -73.57 -9.88 -51.30
N VAL A 618 -73.29 -9.41 -52.51
CA VAL A 618 -74.30 -8.75 -53.36
C VAL A 618 -75.28 -9.75 -53.97
N SER A 619 -74.84 -10.95 -54.34
CA SER A 619 -75.73 -12.00 -54.83
C SER A 619 -76.69 -12.49 -53.73
N ALA A 620 -76.20 -12.64 -52.49
CA ALA A 620 -77.05 -12.94 -51.35
C ALA A 620 -78.09 -11.83 -51.09
N ALA A 621 -77.66 -10.56 -51.12
CA ALA A 621 -78.55 -9.41 -50.96
C ALA A 621 -79.58 -9.28 -52.10
N LEU A 622 -79.17 -9.53 -53.35
CA LEU A 622 -80.04 -9.57 -54.52
C LEU A 622 -81.09 -10.67 -54.36
N MET A 623 -80.68 -11.89 -54.02
CA MET A 623 -81.59 -13.01 -53.80
C MET A 623 -82.57 -12.76 -52.64
N ALA A 624 -82.12 -12.10 -51.57
CA ALA A 624 -82.99 -11.66 -50.49
C ALA A 624 -84.02 -10.60 -50.95
N SER A 625 -83.59 -9.61 -51.73
CA SER A 625 -84.48 -8.58 -52.29
C SER A 625 -85.52 -9.16 -53.25
N LEU A 626 -85.14 -10.12 -54.09
CA LEU A 626 -86.03 -10.81 -55.03
C LEU A 626 -87.02 -11.72 -54.30
N ARG A 627 -86.62 -12.35 -53.18
CA ARG A 627 -87.52 -13.13 -52.31
C ARG A 627 -88.53 -12.23 -51.61
N ALA A 628 -88.11 -11.06 -51.11
CA ALA A 628 -89.00 -10.07 -50.50
C ALA A 628 -90.01 -9.49 -51.50
N ALA A 629 -89.61 -9.28 -52.77
CA ALA A 629 -90.51 -8.81 -53.83
C ALA A 629 -91.55 -9.86 -54.27
N LYS A 630 -91.32 -11.15 -53.98
CA LYS A 630 -92.21 -12.27 -54.39
C LYS A 630 -93.25 -12.65 -53.33
N GLN A 631 -93.21 -12.07 -52.13
CA GLN A 631 -94.31 -12.17 -51.16
C GLN A 631 -95.43 -11.20 -51.58
N PRO A 632 -96.64 -11.69 -51.94
CA PRO A 632 -97.73 -10.80 -52.30
C PRO A 632 -98.10 -9.97 -51.07
N ARG A 633 -98.07 -8.63 -51.21
CA ARG A 633 -98.72 -7.72 -50.26
C ARG A 633 -100.18 -8.17 -50.13
N LYS A 634 -100.57 -8.63 -48.94
CA LYS A 634 -101.99 -8.78 -48.58
C LYS A 634 -102.62 -7.40 -48.41
#